data_AF-A0A9D4GK60-F1
#
_entry.id   AF-A0A9D4GK60-F1
#
_cell.length_a   1.000
_cell.length_b   1.000
_cell.length_c   1.000
_cell.angle_alpha   90.00
_cell.angle_beta   90.00
_cell.angle_gamma   90.00
#
_symmetry.space_group_name_H-M   'P 1'
#
loop_
_entity.id
_entity.type
_entity.pdbx_description
1 polymer ?
#
loop_
_entity_poly.entity_id
_entity_poly.type
_entity_poly.pdbx_seq_one_letter_code
_entity_poly.pdbx_strand_id
1 'polypeptide(L)'
;MASEYTCIHCERNVNDDDRAISCDQCEKWQHLSYDTGISLRQYRKMMKGALVECKCRECSRPAEVVQEVQMETAEMAEEFFVSAAWQAIRQLYPRATVKGCVFHWNQRVYRKVVNEGLATAYAANGDKFLFLRKLMSLPYLPSEHIIPAFEHMLPQAEEVLIIIIIYLIIIYGIHINSMVFYC
;
A
#
# COMPACT_ATOMS: atom_id res chain seq x y z
N MET A 1 7.66 -16.47 13.45
CA MET A 1 6.48 -17.33 13.25
C MET A 1 6.12 -17.20 11.79
N ALA A 2 6.11 -18.30 11.03
CA ALA A 2 5.83 -18.25 9.59
C ALA A 2 4.36 -17.87 9.40
N SER A 3 4.10 -16.77 8.72
CA SER A 3 2.74 -16.38 8.36
C SER A 3 2.24 -17.37 7.30
N GLU A 4 1.20 -18.16 7.62
CA GLU A 4 0.56 -19.04 6.64
C GLU A 4 -0.27 -18.19 5.68
N TYR A 5 0.24 -17.97 4.47
CA TYR A 5 -0.50 -17.35 3.38
C TYR A 5 -1.14 -18.45 2.52
N THR A 6 -2.39 -18.26 2.12
CA THR A 6 -3.10 -19.18 1.21
C THR A 6 -3.32 -18.54 -0.17
N CYS A 7 -3.31 -19.39 -1.19
CA CYS A 7 -3.51 -18.96 -2.58
C CYS A 7 -5.00 -18.73 -2.85
N ILE A 8 -5.36 -17.55 -3.37
CA ILE A 8 -6.77 -17.19 -3.67
C ILE A 8 -7.46 -18.07 -4.71
N HIS A 9 -6.69 -18.79 -5.53
CA HIS A 9 -7.25 -19.60 -6.61
C HIS A 9 -7.32 -21.08 -6.30
N CYS A 10 -6.44 -21.59 -5.44
CA CYS A 10 -6.37 -23.03 -5.16
C CYS A 10 -6.47 -23.37 -3.68
N GLU A 11 -6.58 -22.36 -2.81
CA GLU A 11 -6.75 -22.48 -1.35
C GLU A 11 -5.63 -23.24 -0.62
N ARG A 12 -4.59 -23.65 -1.35
CA ARG A 12 -3.38 -24.25 -0.79
C ARG A 12 -2.45 -23.18 -0.23
N ASN A 13 -1.68 -23.56 0.77
CA ASN A 13 -0.62 -22.71 1.33
C ASN A 13 0.38 -22.28 0.25
N VAL A 14 0.85 -21.05 0.39
CA VAL A 14 1.91 -20.43 -0.38
C VAL A 14 3.15 -20.41 0.50
N ASN A 15 4.16 -21.18 0.10
CA ASN A 15 5.43 -21.26 0.82
C ASN A 15 6.48 -20.34 0.17
N ASP A 16 7.59 -20.07 0.88
CA ASP A 16 8.68 -19.22 0.37
C ASP A 16 9.32 -19.74 -0.92
N ASP A 17 9.32 -21.06 -1.12
CA ASP A 17 9.84 -21.72 -2.33
C ASP A 17 8.84 -21.71 -3.49
N ASP A 18 7.57 -21.37 -3.23
CA ASP A 18 6.56 -21.34 -4.26
C ASP A 18 6.75 -20.14 -5.19
N ARG A 19 6.55 -20.37 -6.48
CA ARG A 19 6.41 -19.27 -7.43
C ARG A 19 5.05 -18.63 -7.22
N ALA A 20 5.00 -17.61 -6.37
CA ALA A 20 3.78 -16.90 -6.03
C ALA A 20 4.03 -15.40 -5.97
N ILE A 21 2.96 -14.64 -6.15
CA ILE A 21 2.97 -13.19 -6.04
C ILE A 21 1.83 -12.74 -5.14
N SER A 22 2.07 -11.67 -4.39
CA SER A 22 1.02 -10.95 -3.69
C SER A 22 0.38 -9.93 -4.62
N CYS A 23 -0.93 -9.76 -4.53
CA CYS A 23 -1.59 -8.65 -5.19
C CYS A 23 -1.29 -7.33 -4.45
N ASP A 24 -0.90 -6.30 -5.17
CA ASP A 24 -0.60 -4.97 -4.63
C ASP A 24 -1.85 -4.22 -4.11
N GLN A 25 -3.04 -4.70 -4.47
CA GLN A 25 -4.32 -4.06 -4.14
C GLN A 25 -5.08 -4.78 -3.02
N CYS A 26 -5.26 -6.12 -3.11
CA CYS A 26 -5.99 -6.88 -2.09
C CYS A 26 -5.08 -7.69 -1.14
N GLU A 27 -3.77 -7.67 -1.35
CA GLU A 27 -2.75 -8.32 -0.49
C GLU A 27 -2.87 -9.84 -0.36
N LYS A 28 -3.77 -10.45 -1.11
CA LYS A 28 -3.92 -11.89 -1.17
C LYS A 28 -2.86 -12.48 -2.10
N TRP A 29 -2.42 -13.69 -1.77
CA TRP A 29 -1.39 -14.40 -2.52
C TRP A 29 -1.99 -15.26 -3.63
N GLN A 30 -1.24 -15.40 -4.72
CA GLN A 30 -1.58 -16.32 -5.79
C GLN A 30 -0.33 -17.01 -6.35
N HIS A 31 -0.42 -18.31 -6.63
CA HIS A 31 0.62 -19.00 -7.38
C HIS A 31 0.66 -18.50 -8.82
N LEU A 32 1.86 -18.35 -9.37
CA LEU A 32 2.12 -17.87 -10.74
C LEU A 32 1.53 -18.79 -11.83
N SER A 33 1.16 -20.01 -11.46
CA SER A 33 0.48 -20.97 -12.34
C SER A 33 -0.97 -20.57 -12.68
N TYR A 34 -1.57 -19.68 -11.90
CA TYR A 34 -2.90 -19.13 -12.17
C TYR A 34 -2.78 -17.79 -12.91
N ASP A 35 -3.84 -17.33 -13.56
CA ASP A 35 -3.85 -16.19 -14.48
C ASP A 35 -3.53 -14.85 -13.78
N THR A 36 -2.25 -14.66 -13.48
CA THR A 36 -1.72 -13.55 -12.68
C THR A 36 -1.50 -12.27 -13.48
N GLY A 37 -1.58 -12.34 -14.81
CA GLY A 37 -1.15 -11.27 -15.70
C GLY A 37 0.37 -11.02 -15.71
N ILE A 38 1.16 -11.80 -14.96
CA ILE A 38 2.62 -11.63 -14.82
C ILE A 38 3.37 -12.73 -15.56
N SER A 39 4.23 -12.34 -16.50
CA SER A 39 5.11 -13.28 -17.20
C SER A 39 6.24 -13.78 -16.29
N LEU A 40 6.75 -14.99 -16.57
CA LEU A 40 7.95 -15.52 -15.91
C LEU A 40 9.17 -14.58 -16.00
N ARG A 41 9.27 -13.78 -17.07
CA ARG A 41 10.33 -12.77 -17.23
C ARG A 41 10.16 -11.63 -16.22
N GLN A 42 8.94 -11.15 -16.01
CA GLN A 42 8.63 -10.13 -15.02
C GLN A 42 8.85 -10.66 -13.61
N TYR A 43 8.37 -11.86 -13.29
CA TYR A 43 8.60 -12.51 -12.01
C TYR A 43 10.09 -12.62 -11.66
N ARG A 44 10.93 -13.06 -12.61
CA ARG A 44 12.39 -13.12 -12.42
C ARG A 44 13.03 -11.77 -12.18
N LYS A 45 12.49 -10.69 -12.76
CA LYS A 45 12.95 -9.33 -12.48
C LYS A 45 12.57 -8.93 -11.06
N MET A 46 11.37 -9.29 -10.60
CA MET A 46 10.91 -9.03 -9.22
C MET A 46 11.81 -9.71 -8.18
N MET A 47 12.18 -10.98 -8.41
CA MET A 47 13.13 -11.70 -7.53
C MET A 47 14.52 -11.06 -7.49
N LYS A 48 14.84 -10.19 -8.46
CA LYS A 48 16.07 -9.39 -8.51
C LYS A 48 15.86 -7.95 -8.01
N GLY A 49 14.72 -7.66 -7.37
CA GLY A 49 14.39 -6.35 -6.80
C GLY A 49 13.73 -5.37 -7.77
N ALA A 50 13.35 -5.78 -8.98
CA ALA A 50 12.63 -4.90 -9.90
C ALA A 50 11.17 -4.73 -9.47
N LEU A 51 10.68 -3.49 -9.47
CA LEU A 51 9.29 -3.19 -9.21
C LEU A 51 8.45 -3.54 -10.43
N VAL A 52 7.54 -4.49 -10.27
CA VAL A 52 6.52 -4.86 -11.27
C VAL A 52 5.18 -4.84 -10.56
N GLU A 53 4.25 -4.05 -11.07
CA GLU A 53 2.89 -3.96 -10.56
C GLU A 53 2.17 -5.31 -10.73
N CYS A 54 1.66 -5.85 -9.64
CA CYS A 54 1.02 -7.16 -9.58
C CYS A 54 -0.43 -7.01 -9.08
N LYS A 55 -1.41 -7.20 -9.97
CA LYS A 55 -2.83 -7.18 -9.62
C LYS A 55 -3.46 -8.54 -9.89
N CYS A 56 -4.33 -9.01 -9.01
CA CYS A 56 -5.14 -10.19 -9.28
C CYS A 56 -6.23 -9.84 -10.32
N ARG A 57 -6.89 -10.89 -10.85
CA ARG A 57 -7.91 -10.73 -11.88
C ARG A 57 -9.10 -9.88 -11.41
N GLU A 58 -9.59 -10.11 -10.20
CA GLU A 58 -10.68 -9.32 -9.58
C GLU A 58 -10.29 -7.85 -9.42
N CYS A 59 -9.07 -7.56 -8.97
CA CYS A 59 -8.55 -6.19 -8.86
C CYS A 59 -8.29 -5.53 -10.22
N SER A 60 -8.12 -6.32 -11.28
CA SER A 60 -7.93 -5.83 -12.65
C SER A 60 -9.23 -5.68 -13.42
N ARG A 61 -10.36 -6.09 -12.85
CA ARG A 61 -11.67 -6.05 -13.50
C ARG A 61 -12.15 -4.60 -13.60
N PRO A 62 -12.48 -4.07 -14.79
CA PRO A 62 -13.12 -2.77 -14.89
C PRO A 62 -14.50 -2.84 -14.23
N ALA A 63 -14.85 -1.82 -13.45
CA ALA A 63 -16.14 -1.76 -12.77
C ALA A 63 -17.27 -1.75 -13.82
N GLU A 64 -18.06 -2.82 -13.86
CA GLU A 64 -19.34 -2.81 -14.57
C GLU A 64 -20.26 -1.79 -13.88
N VAL A 65 -20.98 -1.00 -14.70
CA VAL A 65 -21.91 0.02 -14.23
C VAL A 65 -23.06 -0.68 -13.51
N VAL A 66 -23.04 -0.72 -12.18
CA VAL A 66 -24.12 -1.32 -11.39
C VAL A 66 -25.18 -0.26 -11.12
N GLN A 67 -26.40 -0.52 -11.58
CA GLN A 67 -27.63 0.22 -11.24
C GLN A 67 -27.92 0.12 -9.72
N GLU A 68 -28.64 1.10 -9.17
CA GLU A 68 -28.99 1.25 -7.74
C GLU A 68 -29.24 -0.08 -7.00
N VAL A 69 -28.44 -0.36 -5.97
CA VAL A 69 -28.61 -1.53 -5.08
C VAL A 69 -29.15 -1.06 -3.73
N GLN A 70 -30.29 -1.64 -3.32
CA GLN A 70 -30.82 -1.51 -1.97
C GLN A 70 -30.04 -2.40 -1.01
N MET A 71 -29.56 -1.78 0.09
CA MET A 71 -28.83 -2.44 1.18
C MET A 71 -29.75 -3.31 2.03
N GLU A 72 -29.56 -4.63 2.00
CA GLU A 72 -29.85 -5.46 3.17
C GLU A 72 -28.71 -6.47 3.41
N THR A 73 -28.22 -6.44 4.66
CA THR A 73 -27.20 -7.31 5.30
C THR A 73 -25.74 -7.07 4.93
N ALA A 74 -25.04 -6.36 5.84
CA ALA A 74 -23.62 -6.06 5.78
C ALA A 74 -22.81 -7.07 6.60
N GLU A 75 -22.18 -8.02 5.91
CA GLU A 75 -21.10 -8.87 6.44
C GLU A 75 -19.83 -8.72 5.57
N MET A 76 -19.46 -7.49 5.18
CA MET A 76 -18.14 -7.12 4.65
C MET A 76 -18.04 -5.59 4.57
N ALA A 77 -17.81 -4.90 5.70
CA ALA A 77 -17.93 -3.44 5.75
C ALA A 77 -16.63 -2.65 5.46
N GLU A 78 -15.44 -3.23 5.67
CA GLU A 78 -14.19 -2.44 5.59
C GLU A 78 -13.65 -2.24 4.17
N GLU A 79 -13.66 -3.25 3.30
CA GLU A 79 -13.23 -3.10 1.88
C GLU A 79 -14.23 -2.29 1.03
N PHE A 80 -15.52 -2.35 1.36
CA PHE A 80 -16.57 -1.60 0.68
C PHE A 80 -16.54 -0.09 0.97
N PHE A 81 -16.10 0.33 2.16
CA PHE A 81 -16.14 1.74 2.54
C PHE A 81 -15.16 2.59 1.73
N VAL A 82 -13.97 2.05 1.47
CA VAL A 82 -12.93 2.76 0.73
C VAL A 82 -13.38 2.90 -0.74
N SER A 83 -13.80 1.80 -1.38
CA SER A 83 -14.25 1.81 -2.78
C SER A 83 -15.47 2.72 -3.01
N ALA A 84 -16.45 2.71 -2.10
CA ALA A 84 -17.60 3.62 -2.15
C ALA A 84 -17.18 5.10 -1.99
N ALA A 85 -16.29 5.41 -1.05
CA ALA A 85 -15.78 6.76 -0.86
C ALA A 85 -15.03 7.28 -2.10
N TRP A 86 -14.23 6.42 -2.75
CA TRP A 86 -13.56 6.77 -4.00
C TRP A 86 -14.55 7.07 -5.13
N GLN A 87 -15.61 6.26 -5.26
CA GLN A 87 -16.65 6.50 -6.27
C GLN A 87 -17.37 7.83 -6.01
N ALA A 88 -17.77 8.09 -4.75
CA ALA A 88 -18.40 9.34 -4.36
C ALA A 88 -17.49 10.55 -4.63
N ILE A 89 -16.20 10.47 -4.29
CA ILE A 89 -15.24 11.56 -4.56
C ILE A 89 -15.13 11.83 -6.06
N ARG A 90 -15.06 10.79 -6.91
CA ARG A 90 -14.98 10.96 -8.37
C ARG A 90 -16.25 11.57 -8.95
N GLN A 91 -17.42 11.23 -8.41
CA GLN A 91 -18.70 11.80 -8.84
C GLN A 91 -18.87 13.25 -8.39
N LEU A 92 -18.55 13.56 -7.13
CA LEU A 92 -18.72 14.89 -6.55
C LEU A 92 -17.63 15.87 -6.98
N TYR A 93 -16.42 15.37 -7.24
CA TYR A 93 -15.25 16.18 -7.60
C TYR A 93 -14.54 15.64 -8.85
N PRO A 94 -15.19 15.66 -10.03
CA PRO A 94 -14.66 15.05 -11.25
C PRO A 94 -13.38 15.72 -11.78
N ARG A 95 -13.09 16.96 -11.34
CA ARG A 95 -11.83 17.67 -11.66
C ARG A 95 -10.74 17.48 -10.61
N ALA A 96 -11.06 16.91 -9.45
CA ALA A 96 -10.07 16.65 -8.42
C ALA A 96 -9.20 15.47 -8.85
N THR A 97 -7.88 15.67 -8.84
CA THR A 97 -6.95 14.57 -9.01
C THR A 97 -6.76 13.89 -7.67
N VAL A 98 -7.32 12.70 -7.52
CA VAL A 98 -7.13 11.95 -6.29
C VAL A 98 -5.74 11.32 -6.31
N LYS A 99 -4.92 11.68 -5.32
CA LYS A 99 -3.50 11.33 -5.26
C LYS A 99 -3.22 10.02 -4.51
N GLY A 100 -4.13 9.60 -3.63
CA GLY A 100 -3.99 8.36 -2.86
C GLY A 100 -4.85 8.35 -1.59
N CYS A 101 -4.62 7.36 -0.73
CA CYS A 101 -5.33 7.19 0.53
C CYS A 101 -4.36 7.24 1.72
N VAL A 102 -4.64 8.08 2.71
CA VAL A 102 -3.82 8.23 3.92
C VAL A 102 -3.77 6.94 4.74
N PHE A 103 -4.83 6.12 4.69
CA PHE A 103 -4.84 4.83 5.36
C PHE A 103 -3.72 3.91 4.82
N HIS A 104 -3.66 3.72 3.51
CA HIS A 104 -2.63 2.89 2.87
C HIS A 104 -1.22 3.47 3.02
N TRP A 105 -1.11 4.80 3.03
CA TRP A 105 0.14 5.48 3.40
C TRP A 105 0.59 5.08 4.81
N ASN A 106 -0.28 5.24 5.81
CA ASN A 106 0.04 4.90 7.20
C ASN A 106 0.38 3.42 7.34
N GLN A 107 -0.33 2.53 6.63
CA GLN A 107 -0.07 1.09 6.65
C GLN A 107 1.31 0.76 6.09
N ARG A 108 1.73 1.38 4.96
CA ARG A 108 3.08 1.20 4.39
C ARG A 108 4.17 1.70 5.35
N VAL A 109 3.99 2.88 5.94
CA VAL A 109 4.94 3.41 6.93
C VAL A 109 5.02 2.45 8.12
N TYR A 110 3.89 1.98 8.65
CA TYR A 110 3.84 1.06 9.78
C TYR A 110 4.52 -0.28 9.48
N ARG A 111 4.32 -0.86 8.29
CA ARG A 111 5.05 -2.08 7.89
C ARG A 111 6.55 -1.87 7.88
N LYS A 112 7.02 -0.73 7.36
CA LYS A 112 8.44 -0.41 7.41
C LYS A 112 8.94 -0.27 8.86
N VAL A 113 8.18 0.40 9.73
CA VAL A 113 8.48 0.49 11.18
C VAL A 113 8.63 -0.90 11.81
N VAL A 114 7.71 -1.83 11.51
CA VAL A 114 7.77 -3.21 12.00
C VAL A 114 9.00 -3.93 11.47
N ASN A 115 9.30 -3.81 10.17
CA ASN A 115 10.45 -4.45 9.53
C ASN A 115 11.80 -3.96 10.08
N GLU A 116 11.89 -2.70 10.50
CA GLU A 116 13.07 -2.14 11.19
C GLU A 116 13.11 -2.47 12.69
N GLY A 117 12.24 -3.36 13.18
CA GLY A 117 12.22 -3.79 14.59
C GLY A 117 11.68 -2.76 15.57
N LEU A 118 11.02 -1.69 15.08
CA LEU A 118 10.53 -0.58 15.91
C LEU A 118 9.10 -0.76 16.42
N ALA A 119 8.46 -1.92 16.22
CA ALA A 119 7.07 -2.15 16.62
C ALA A 119 6.82 -1.86 18.11
N THR A 120 7.71 -2.33 19.00
CA THR A 120 7.63 -2.10 20.45
C THR A 120 7.88 -0.62 20.81
N ALA A 121 8.87 0.00 20.18
CA ALA A 121 9.18 1.42 20.38
C ALA A 121 8.04 2.34 19.90
N TYR A 122 7.35 1.96 18.83
CA TYR A 122 6.15 2.65 18.35
C TYR A 122 4.99 2.49 19.32
N ALA A 123 4.73 1.26 19.81
CA ALA A 123 3.66 0.98 20.76
C ALA A 123 3.87 1.66 22.13
N ALA A 124 5.12 1.95 22.50
CA ALA A 124 5.47 2.67 23.72
C ALA A 124 5.04 4.15 23.71
N ASN A 125 4.58 4.69 22.58
CA ASN A 125 4.05 6.07 22.45
C ASN A 125 5.03 7.19 22.90
N GLY A 126 6.35 6.95 22.80
CA GLY A 126 7.39 7.95 23.12
C GLY A 126 7.84 8.81 21.93
N ASP A 127 9.07 9.33 21.98
CA ASP A 127 9.59 10.26 20.96
C ASP A 127 9.63 9.65 19.55
N LYS A 128 9.98 8.36 19.44
CA LYS A 128 9.97 7.62 18.16
C LYS A 128 8.55 7.52 17.59
N PHE A 129 7.55 7.30 18.43
CA PHE A 129 6.15 7.32 18.01
C PHE A 129 5.77 8.70 17.47
N LEU A 130 6.07 9.77 18.20
CA LEU A 130 5.78 11.14 17.75
C LEU A 130 6.47 11.47 16.42
N PHE A 131 7.74 11.06 16.26
CA PHE A 131 8.48 11.24 15.02
C PHE A 131 7.83 10.48 13.85
N LEU A 132 7.47 9.21 14.05
CA LEU A 132 6.80 8.38 13.04
C LEU A 132 5.40 8.91 12.72
N ARG A 133 4.68 9.49 13.68
CA ARG A 133 3.39 10.15 13.45
C ARG A 133 3.54 11.42 12.60
N LYS A 134 4.62 12.19 12.78
CA LYS A 134 4.95 13.31 11.88
C LYS A 134 5.15 12.82 10.44
N LEU A 135 5.93 11.74 10.24
CA LEU A 135 6.09 11.12 8.91
C LEU A 135 4.75 10.64 8.34
N MET A 136 3.93 9.97 9.15
CA MET A 136 2.60 9.51 8.75
C MET A 136 1.65 10.66 8.38
N SER A 137 1.89 11.88 8.88
CA SER A 137 1.06 13.05 8.58
C SER A 137 1.44 13.82 7.31
N LEU A 138 2.56 13.48 6.66
CA LEU A 138 3.05 14.21 5.47
C LEU A 138 2.04 14.34 4.32
N PRO A 139 1.15 13.38 4.02
CA PRO A 139 0.14 13.55 2.98
C PRO A 139 -0.85 14.70 3.22
N TYR A 140 -0.92 15.25 4.44
CA TYR A 140 -1.77 16.40 4.75
C TYR A 140 -1.10 17.74 4.41
N LEU A 141 0.19 17.75 4.07
CA LEU A 141 0.89 18.95 3.63
C LEU A 141 0.60 19.24 2.15
N PRO A 142 0.58 20.53 1.76
CA PRO A 142 0.71 20.91 0.35
C PRO A 142 1.93 20.24 -0.27
N SER A 143 1.82 19.85 -1.54
CA SER A 143 2.84 19.06 -2.25
C SER A 143 4.24 19.69 -2.21
N GLU A 144 4.29 21.01 -2.29
CA GLU A 144 5.48 21.85 -2.24
C GLU A 144 6.20 21.81 -0.88
N HIS A 145 5.51 21.37 0.17
CA HIS A 145 6.05 21.30 1.53
C HIS A 145 6.47 19.88 1.95
N ILE A 146 6.14 18.85 1.16
CA ILE A 146 6.47 17.46 1.50
C ILE A 146 7.98 17.23 1.50
N ILE A 147 8.69 17.62 0.43
CA ILE A 147 10.15 17.47 0.36
C ILE A 147 10.87 18.31 1.42
N PRO A 148 10.56 19.62 1.61
CA PRO A 148 11.13 20.40 2.70
C PRO A 148 10.89 19.81 4.09
N ALA A 149 9.72 19.18 4.32
CA ALA A 149 9.45 18.51 5.59
C ALA A 149 10.38 17.32 5.82
N PHE A 150 10.66 16.51 4.80
CA PHE A 150 11.65 15.43 4.90
C PHE A 150 13.05 15.96 5.20
N GLU A 151 13.48 17.00 4.50
CA GLU A 151 14.79 17.64 4.70
C GLU A 151 14.95 18.21 6.12
N HIS A 152 13.88 18.78 6.67
CA HIS A 152 13.87 19.28 8.04
C HIS A 152 13.92 18.16 9.10
N MET A 153 13.33 17.00 8.81
CA MET A 153 13.26 15.86 9.74
C MET A 153 14.52 15.00 9.75
N LEU A 154 15.22 14.89 8.62
CA LEU A 154 16.47 14.11 8.48
C LEU A 154 17.53 14.39 9.57
N PRO A 155 17.92 15.65 9.85
CA PRO A 155 18.95 15.92 10.87
C PRO A 155 18.50 15.64 12.31
N GLN A 156 17.20 15.44 12.54
CA GLN A 156 16.63 15.12 13.85
C GLN A 156 16.44 13.61 14.05
N ALA A 157 16.70 12.80 13.01
CA ALA A 157 16.40 11.39 13.00
C ALA A 157 17.57 10.55 13.55
N GLU A 158 17.27 9.57 14.39
CA GLU A 158 18.19 8.47 14.69
C GLU A 158 18.45 7.61 13.44
N GLU A 159 19.56 6.88 13.41
CA GLU A 159 19.99 6.06 12.26
C GLU A 159 18.89 5.16 11.70
N VAL A 160 18.14 4.47 12.57
CA VAL A 160 17.01 3.61 12.16
C VAL A 160 15.84 4.40 11.54
N LEU A 161 15.62 5.64 11.97
CA LEU A 161 14.59 6.52 11.42
C LEU A 161 15.02 7.12 10.07
N ILE A 162 16.33 7.33 9.87
CA ILE A 162 16.90 7.74 8.57
C ILE A 162 16.61 6.69 7.50
N ILE A 163 16.74 5.40 7.82
CA ILE A 163 16.41 4.30 6.89
C ILE A 163 14.95 4.38 6.43
N ILE A 164 14.04 4.66 7.38
CA ILE A 164 12.61 4.84 7.09
C ILE A 164 12.42 6.07 6.20
N ILE A 165 13.03 7.21 6.52
CA ILE A 165 12.91 8.44 5.73
C ILE A 165 13.41 8.23 4.30
N ILE A 166 14.60 7.65 4.12
CA ILE A 166 15.17 7.40 2.79
C ILE A 166 14.25 6.48 1.98
N TYR A 167 13.73 5.41 2.60
CA TYR A 167 12.75 4.53 1.96
C TYR A 167 11.50 5.30 1.51
N LEU A 168 10.97 6.19 2.36
CA LEU A 168 9.81 7.00 2.03
C LEU A 168 10.10 8.06 0.96
N ILE A 169 11.27 8.68 0.95
CA ILE A 169 11.71 9.61 -0.10
C ILE A 169 11.84 8.88 -1.43
N ILE A 170 12.37 7.65 -1.46
CA ILE A 170 12.46 6.84 -2.69
C ILE A 170 11.05 6.52 -3.20
N ILE A 171 10.13 6.12 -2.31
CA ILE A 171 8.73 5.88 -2.69
C ILE A 171 8.08 7.18 -3.18
N TYR A 172 8.18 8.29 -2.46
CA TYR A 172 7.61 9.56 -2.87
C TYR A 172 8.22 10.09 -4.17
N GLY A 173 9.54 10.04 -4.31
CA GLY A 173 10.28 10.52 -5.48
C GLY A 173 9.96 9.74 -6.76
N ILE A 174 9.68 8.43 -6.65
CA ILE A 174 9.20 7.62 -7.77
C ILE A 174 7.73 7.95 -8.13
N HIS A 175 6.93 8.44 -7.17
CA HIS A 175 5.49 8.61 -7.31
C HIS A 175 4.98 10.07 -7.43
N ILE A 176 5.85 11.10 -7.40
CA ILE A 176 5.45 12.52 -7.54
C ILE A 176 4.75 12.81 -8.89
N ASN A 177 5.06 12.08 -9.97
CA ASN A 177 4.42 12.24 -11.28
C ASN A 177 3.32 11.22 -11.59
N SER A 178 3.15 10.20 -10.75
CA SER A 178 2.31 9.04 -11.06
C SER A 178 1.45 8.61 -9.89
N MET A 179 1.21 9.50 -8.91
CA MET A 179 0.39 9.28 -7.70
C MET A 179 -1.06 8.91 -8.08
N VAL A 180 -1.20 7.69 -8.54
CA VAL A 180 -2.37 6.86 -8.64
C VAL A 180 -2.02 5.69 -7.74
N PHE A 181 -2.10 5.91 -6.43
CA PHE A 181 -2.25 4.79 -5.53
C PHE A 181 -3.64 4.23 -5.83
N TYR A 182 -3.69 3.23 -6.71
CA TYR A 182 -4.87 2.39 -6.87
C TYR A 182 -5.08 1.69 -5.53
N CYS A 183 -6.04 2.21 -4.79
CA CYS A 183 -6.82 1.40 -3.88
C CYS A 183 -7.74 0.50 -4.71
#